data_AF-A0A2W4TIR0-F1
#
_entry.id   AF-A0A2W4TIR0-F1
#
_cell.length_a   1.000
_cell.length_b   1.000
_cell.length_c   1.000
_cell.angle_alpha   90.00
_cell.angle_beta   90.00
_cell.angle_gamma   90.00
#
_symmetry.space_group_name_H-M   'P 1'
#
loop_
_entity.id
_entity.type
_entity.pdbx_description
1 polymer ?
#
loop_
_entity_poly.entity_id
_entity_poly.type
_entity_poly.pdbx_seq_one_letter_code
_entity_poly.pdbx_strand_id
1 'polypeptide(L)'
;MFVERVSPLTPRMRRIVVAGAELDGFTSPGFDDHVKLFFPDAAGRLPAPVVGADRLEFPEGPPPPGRDFTPRHFDAARRELTLDMGVHGDGPAARWAATAAPGTPLGIAGPRGSTIVRDGLAWNLLVGDETAVPAIARRPKNNPGPHRPF
;
A
#
# COMPACT_ATOMS: atom_id res chain seq x y z
N MET A 1 5.16 3.03 12.53
CA MET A 1 6.04 2.14 11.73
C MET A 1 7.07 2.93 10.94
N PHE A 2 8.14 2.27 10.50
CA PHE A 2 9.29 2.89 9.86
C PHE A 2 9.70 2.14 8.59
N VAL A 3 10.35 2.85 7.66
CA VAL A 3 10.99 2.23 6.50
C VAL A 3 12.11 1.29 6.97
N GLU A 4 12.07 0.06 6.49
CA GLU A 4 13.09 -0.96 6.69
C GLU A 4 14.06 -0.98 5.50
N ARG A 5 13.53 -0.89 4.28
CA ARG A 5 14.31 -1.04 3.06
C ARG A 5 13.70 -0.24 1.91
N VAL A 6 14.57 0.28 1.05
CA VAL A 6 14.16 0.96 -0.18
C VAL A 6 14.96 0.43 -1.37
N SER A 7 14.30 0.20 -2.50
CA SER A 7 14.93 -0.28 -3.72
C SER A 7 14.35 0.43 -4.94
N PRO A 8 15.17 0.90 -5.89
CA PRO A 8 14.65 1.41 -7.15
C PRO A 8 14.04 0.26 -7.97
N LEU A 9 12.86 0.48 -8.55
CA LEU A 9 12.25 -0.45 -9.52
C LEU A 9 12.42 0.07 -10.95
N THR A 10 12.20 1.38 -11.13
CA THR A 10 12.41 2.12 -12.37
C THR A 10 12.92 3.53 -12.02
N PRO A 11 13.32 4.36 -13.00
CA PRO A 11 13.66 5.76 -12.71
C PRO A 11 12.54 6.58 -12.06
N ARG A 12 11.27 6.15 -12.17
CA ARG A 12 10.09 6.85 -11.64
C ARG A 12 9.34 6.10 -10.56
N MET A 13 9.82 4.94 -10.12
CA MET A 13 9.16 4.13 -9.09
C MET A 13 10.17 3.47 -8.16
N ARG A 14 9.89 3.55 -6.85
CA ARG A 14 10.66 2.90 -5.78
C ARG A 14 9.78 1.90 -5.05
N ARG A 15 10.35 0.75 -4.71
CA ARG A 15 9.79 -0.17 -3.73
C ARG A 15 10.25 0.25 -2.35
N ILE A 16 9.28 0.45 -1.46
CA ILE A 16 9.49 0.81 -0.07
C ILE A 16 8.91 -0.30 0.79
N VAL A 17 9.74 -0.84 1.68
CA VAL A 17 9.32 -1.83 2.67
C VAL A 17 9.32 -1.13 4.01
N VAL A 18 8.19 -1.20 4.72
CA VAL A 18 8.02 -0.67 6.07
C VAL A 18 7.78 -1.82 7.04
N ALA A 19 8.24 -1.65 8.27
CA ALA A 19 8.07 -2.61 9.34
C ALA A 19 7.65 -1.91 10.64
N GLY A 20 6.92 -2.63 11.49
CA GLY A 20 6.46 -2.14 12.78
C GLY A 20 5.60 -3.17 13.51
N ALA A 21 5.54 -3.07 14.85
CA ALA A 21 4.66 -3.92 15.65
C ALA A 21 3.18 -3.63 15.37
N GLU A 22 2.88 -2.42 14.88
CA GLU A 22 1.55 -1.95 14.52
C GLU A 22 0.97 -2.67 13.28
N LEU A 23 1.79 -3.47 12.56
CA LEU A 23 1.34 -4.33 11.47
C LEU A 23 0.86 -5.71 11.95
N ASP A 24 0.86 -5.98 13.26
CA ASP A 24 0.29 -7.21 13.79
C ASP A 24 -1.21 -7.31 13.44
N GLY A 25 -1.63 -8.49 12.99
CA GLY A 25 -2.99 -8.72 12.49
C GLY A 25 -3.35 -8.03 11.17
N PHE A 26 -2.41 -7.36 10.48
CA PHE A 26 -2.66 -6.78 9.16
C PHE A 26 -3.01 -7.87 8.14
N THR A 27 -4.05 -7.63 7.33
CA THR A 27 -4.43 -8.51 6.22
C THR A 27 -4.75 -7.69 4.99
N SER A 28 -4.39 -8.21 3.81
CA SER A 28 -4.77 -7.61 2.54
C SER A 28 -5.06 -8.70 1.49
N PRO A 29 -6.24 -9.35 1.57
CA PRO A 29 -6.59 -10.47 0.69
C PRO A 29 -7.04 -10.04 -0.71
N GLY A 30 -7.55 -8.82 -0.90
CA GLY A 30 -7.96 -8.30 -2.21
C GLY A 30 -6.77 -7.76 -3.00
N PHE A 31 -6.74 -8.01 -4.31
CA PHE A 31 -5.66 -7.52 -5.17
C PHE A 31 -5.70 -5.99 -5.34
N ASP A 32 -6.90 -5.41 -5.23
CA ASP A 32 -7.25 -3.99 -5.32
C ASP A 32 -7.36 -3.31 -3.95
N ASP A 33 -7.02 -4.02 -2.86
CA ASP A 33 -6.97 -3.42 -1.53
C ASP A 33 -6.10 -2.17 -1.54
N HIS A 34 -6.52 -1.18 -0.77
CA HIS A 34 -5.75 0.04 -0.55
C HIS A 34 -5.66 0.37 0.93
N VAL A 35 -4.51 0.91 1.30
CA VAL A 35 -4.25 1.52 2.61
C VAL A 35 -4.13 3.01 2.44
N LYS A 36 -4.51 3.75 3.48
CA LYS A 36 -4.27 5.19 3.55
C LYS A 36 -2.91 5.44 4.19
N LEU A 37 -2.03 6.09 3.45
CA LEU A 37 -0.72 6.53 3.93
C LEU A 37 -0.77 7.96 4.43
N PHE A 38 -0.12 8.22 5.56
CA PHE A 38 0.06 9.54 6.16
C PHE A 38 1.56 9.83 6.27
N PHE A 39 1.95 11.03 5.87
CA PHE A 39 3.35 11.44 5.78
C PHE A 39 3.67 12.50 6.84
N PRO A 40 4.91 12.54 7.36
CA PRO A 40 5.33 13.60 8.25
C PRO A 40 5.21 14.98 7.59
N ASP A 41 4.87 15.99 8.39
CA ASP A 41 4.91 17.39 7.94
C ASP A 41 6.36 17.91 7.81
N ALA A 42 6.54 19.16 7.40
CA ALA A 42 7.86 19.77 7.23
C ALA A 42 8.67 19.86 8.54
N ALA A 43 8.01 19.78 9.71
CA ALA A 43 8.63 19.73 11.02
C ALA A 43 8.90 18.29 11.49
N GLY A 44 8.65 17.28 10.64
CA GLY A 44 8.82 15.87 10.94
C GLY A 44 7.70 15.28 11.81
N ARG A 45 6.62 16.02 12.06
CA ARG A 45 5.51 15.54 12.88
C ARG A 45 4.60 14.64 12.05
N LEU A 46 4.28 13.48 12.60
CA LEU A 46 3.32 12.54 12.03
C LEU A 46 2.25 12.25 13.09
N PRO A 47 1.09 12.93 13.02
CA PRO A 47 0.01 12.71 13.97
C PRO A 47 -0.44 11.24 13.95
N ALA A 48 -0.38 10.59 15.10
CA ALA A 48 -0.86 9.23 15.25
C ALA A 48 -2.40 9.24 15.35
N PRO A 49 -3.13 8.54 14.46
CA PRO A 49 -4.56 8.38 14.65
C PRO A 49 -4.84 7.46 15.85
N VAL A 50 -5.94 7.71 16.53
CA VAL A 50 -6.57 6.75 17.43
C VAL A 50 -7.73 6.07 16.71
N VAL A 51 -7.91 4.78 16.97
CA VAL A 51 -9.04 4.02 16.41
C VAL A 51 -10.30 4.39 17.21
N GLY A 52 -11.15 5.23 16.62
CA GLY A 52 -12.48 5.51 17.13
C GLY A 52 -13.50 4.45 16.71
N ALA A 53 -14.76 4.61 17.12
CA ALA A 53 -15.81 3.62 16.88
C ALA A 53 -16.07 3.34 15.37
N ASP A 54 -16.15 4.40 14.55
CA ASP A 54 -16.50 4.29 13.12
C ASP A 54 -15.39 4.79 12.17
N ARG A 55 -14.40 5.48 12.72
CA ARG A 55 -13.36 6.19 11.96
C ARG A 55 -12.08 6.34 12.76
N LEU A 56 -11.00 6.65 12.04
CA LEU A 56 -9.80 7.19 12.66
C LEU A 56 -10.10 8.60 13.17
N GLU A 57 -9.66 8.85 14.40
CA GLU A 57 -9.72 10.13 15.05
C GLU A 57 -8.30 10.66 15.23
N PHE A 58 -8.15 11.98 15.13
CA PHE A 58 -6.86 12.66 15.22
C PHE A 58 -6.96 13.67 16.36
N PRO A 59 -6.52 13.30 17.58
CA PRO A 59 -6.73 14.13 18.77
C PRO A 59 -5.97 15.46 18.71
N GLU A 60 -4.84 15.48 18.00
CA GLU A 60 -3.93 16.62 17.89
C GLU A 60 -4.35 17.64 16.82
N GLY A 61 -5.48 17.41 16.12
CA GLY A 61 -6.00 18.31 15.10
C GLY A 61 -6.61 17.58 13.90
N PRO A 62 -6.84 18.27 12.78
CA PRO A 62 -7.41 17.64 11.59
C PRO A 62 -6.51 16.53 11.06
N PRO A 63 -7.07 15.49 10.40
CA PRO A 63 -6.29 14.44 9.79
C PRO A 63 -5.27 15.00 8.80
N PRO A 64 -4.00 14.55 8.82
CA PRO A 64 -3.05 14.92 7.78
C PRO A 64 -3.53 14.39 6.42
N PRO A 65 -3.18 15.06 5.31
CA PRO A 65 -3.60 14.63 3.97
C PRO A 65 -3.11 13.21 3.67
N GLY A 66 -4.04 12.26 3.64
CA GLY A 66 -3.74 10.87 3.31
C GLY A 66 -3.65 10.63 1.80
N ARG A 67 -2.90 9.59 1.39
CA ARG A 67 -2.92 9.07 0.01
C ARG A 67 -3.16 7.58 0.01
N ASP A 68 -4.02 7.12 -0.89
CA ASP A 68 -4.32 5.70 -1.02
C ASP A 68 -3.23 5.00 -1.84
N PHE A 69 -2.74 3.88 -1.32
CA PHE A 69 -1.73 3.04 -1.96
C PHE A 69 -2.10 1.57 -1.84
N THR A 70 -1.76 0.79 -2.86
CA THR A 70 -1.97 -0.67 -2.84
C THR A 70 -0.87 -1.37 -2.04
N PRO A 71 -1.21 -2.19 -1.03
CA PRO A 71 -0.29 -3.14 -0.39
C PRO A 71 0.32 -4.10 -1.40
N ARG A 72 1.56 -3.91 -1.88
CA ARG A 72 2.13 -4.78 -2.91
C ARG A 72 2.33 -6.22 -2.43
N HIS A 73 2.74 -6.37 -1.18
CA HIS A 73 2.95 -7.66 -0.50
C HIS A 73 3.00 -7.42 1.00
N PHE A 74 2.52 -8.37 1.79
CA PHE A 74 2.67 -8.38 3.23
C PHE A 74 3.29 -9.70 3.68
N ASP A 75 4.39 -9.61 4.42
CA ASP A 75 5.04 -10.73 5.10
C ASP A 75 4.69 -10.65 6.59
N ALA A 76 3.78 -11.52 7.02
CA ALA A 76 3.30 -11.55 8.41
C ALA A 76 4.39 -11.99 9.41
N ALA A 77 5.31 -12.88 9.01
CA ALA A 77 6.37 -13.37 9.88
C ALA A 77 7.39 -12.27 10.19
N ARG A 78 7.68 -11.42 9.20
CA ARG A 78 8.59 -10.27 9.35
C ARG A 78 7.88 -8.99 9.78
N ARG A 79 6.54 -8.96 9.72
CA ARG A 79 5.72 -7.75 9.84
C ARG A 79 6.20 -6.66 8.88
N GLU A 80 6.44 -7.06 7.63
CA GLU A 80 6.91 -6.19 6.56
C GLU A 80 5.79 -5.95 5.54
N LEU A 81 5.45 -4.68 5.32
CA LEU A 81 4.55 -4.25 4.25
C LEU A 81 5.35 -3.63 3.12
N THR A 82 5.17 -4.16 1.91
CA THR A 82 5.78 -3.65 0.68
C THR A 82 4.81 -2.71 -0.03
N LEU A 83 5.31 -1.56 -0.45
CA LEU A 83 4.60 -0.53 -1.21
C LEU A 83 5.44 -0.17 -2.44
N ASP A 84 4.82 -0.10 -3.60
CA ASP A 84 5.46 0.40 -4.82
C ASP A 84 4.96 1.83 -5.05
N MET A 85 5.88 2.80 -4.98
CA MET A 85 5.55 4.23 -4.95
C MET A 85 6.19 4.99 -6.11
N GLY A 86 5.36 5.74 -6.83
CA GLY A 86 5.83 6.69 -7.84
C GLY A 86 6.56 7.86 -7.20
N VAL A 87 7.66 8.30 -7.80
CA VAL A 87 8.47 9.45 -7.35
C VAL A 87 8.34 10.67 -8.28
N HIS A 88 7.30 10.70 -9.12
CA HIS A 88 7.04 11.78 -10.06
C HIS A 88 5.93 12.72 -9.54
N GLY A 89 6.06 14.01 -9.84
CA GLY A 89 5.12 15.06 -9.44
C GLY A 89 5.41 15.65 -8.05
N ASP A 90 4.62 16.66 -7.67
CA ASP A 90 4.88 17.51 -6.51
C ASP A 90 3.98 17.18 -5.30
N GLY A 91 3.41 15.97 -5.28
CA GLY A 91 2.56 15.51 -4.19
C GLY A 91 3.36 15.13 -2.93
N PRO A 92 2.73 15.10 -1.74
CA PRO A 92 3.40 14.70 -0.50
C PRO A 92 3.96 13.28 -0.57
N ALA A 93 3.24 12.35 -1.19
CA ALA A 93 3.70 10.97 -1.36
C ALA A 93 4.93 10.86 -2.27
N ALA A 94 4.94 11.58 -3.40
CA ALA A 94 6.07 11.57 -4.33
C ALA A 94 7.33 12.18 -3.69
N ARG A 95 7.19 13.34 -3.01
CA ARG A 95 8.30 13.96 -2.26
C ARG A 95 8.84 13.06 -1.16
N TRP A 96 7.95 12.47 -0.36
CA TRP A 96 8.35 11.55 0.70
C TRP A 96 9.04 10.31 0.12
N ALA A 97 8.46 9.69 -0.92
CA ALA A 97 9.04 8.52 -1.56
C ALA A 97 10.39 8.83 -2.22
N ALA A 98 10.63 10.05 -2.70
CA ALA A 98 11.92 10.46 -3.27
C ALA A 98 13.04 10.53 -2.22
N THR A 99 12.72 10.89 -0.97
CA THR A 99 13.70 11.04 0.12
C THR A 99 13.70 9.89 1.12
N ALA A 100 12.74 8.96 1.03
CA ALA A 100 12.62 7.83 1.94
C ALA A 100 13.92 7.00 2.03
N ALA A 101 14.30 6.71 3.26
CA ALA A 101 15.45 5.90 3.67
C ALA A 101 15.08 5.07 4.91
N PRO A 102 15.82 4.00 5.23
CA PRO A 102 15.60 3.25 6.47
C PRO A 102 15.50 4.17 7.70
N GLY A 103 14.52 3.90 8.57
CA GLY A 103 14.18 4.74 9.72
C GLY A 103 13.22 5.90 9.43
N THR A 104 12.85 6.17 8.17
CA THR A 104 11.85 7.21 7.86
C THR A 104 10.46 6.78 8.35
N PRO A 105 9.73 7.60 9.12
CA PRO A 105 8.41 7.24 9.61
C PRO A 105 7.33 7.31 8.53
N LEU A 106 6.35 6.42 8.63
CA LEU A 106 5.15 6.38 7.78
C LEU A 106 3.93 5.98 8.61
N GLY A 107 2.82 6.71 8.46
CA GLY A 107 1.54 6.35 9.06
C GLY A 107 0.72 5.53 8.08
N ILE A 108 0.08 4.46 8.53
CA ILE A 108 -0.77 3.60 7.69
C ILE A 108 -2.08 3.33 8.41
N ALA A 109 -3.18 3.35 7.65
CA ALA A 109 -4.45 2.86 8.11
C ALA A 109 -5.18 2.04 7.04
N GLY A 110 -5.97 1.07 7.51
CA GLY A 110 -6.66 0.10 6.66
C GLY A 110 -5.83 -1.15 6.38
N PRO A 111 -6.20 -1.94 5.36
CA PRO A 111 -7.28 -1.66 4.39
C PRO A 111 -8.67 -1.66 5.06
N ARG A 112 -9.60 -0.82 4.57
CA ARG A 112 -10.96 -0.73 5.14
C ARG A 112 -11.86 -1.91 4.74
N GLY A 113 -11.51 -2.58 3.64
CA GLY A 113 -12.22 -3.72 3.10
C GLY A 113 -11.48 -4.28 1.89
N SER A 114 -11.98 -5.40 1.39
CA SER A 114 -11.35 -6.13 0.29
C SER A 114 -12.38 -6.63 -0.71
N THR A 115 -12.01 -6.57 -2.00
CA THR A 115 -12.78 -7.20 -3.07
C THR A 115 -12.15 -8.54 -3.41
N ILE A 116 -12.85 -9.63 -3.08
CA ILE A 116 -12.41 -10.98 -3.46
C ILE A 116 -13.04 -11.34 -4.79
N VAL A 117 -12.22 -11.33 -5.84
CA VAL A 117 -12.63 -11.80 -7.17
C VAL A 117 -12.55 -13.31 -7.19
N ARG A 118 -13.63 -13.95 -7.65
CA ARG A 118 -13.70 -15.40 -7.80
C ARG A 118 -12.59 -15.92 -8.72
N ASP A 119 -12.07 -17.10 -8.38
CA ASP A 119 -11.17 -17.85 -9.24
C ASP A 119 -11.92 -18.49 -10.41
N GLY A 120 -11.16 -19.01 -11.39
CA GLY A 120 -11.72 -19.79 -12.50
C GLY A 120 -12.42 -18.96 -13.58
N LEU A 121 -12.21 -17.64 -13.62
CA LEU A 121 -12.64 -16.82 -14.75
C LEU A 121 -11.95 -17.33 -16.02
N ALA A 122 -12.66 -17.39 -17.15
CA ALA A 122 -12.04 -17.82 -18.41
C ALA A 122 -11.00 -16.81 -18.91
N TRP A 123 -11.25 -15.52 -18.69
CA TRP A 123 -10.35 -14.43 -19.04
C TRP A 123 -10.50 -13.27 -18.05
N ASN A 124 -9.45 -12.44 -17.95
CA ASN A 124 -9.47 -11.16 -17.25
C ASN A 124 -8.76 -10.13 -18.14
N LEU A 125 -9.34 -8.94 -18.31
CA LEU A 125 -8.67 -7.79 -18.91
C LEU A 125 -8.33 -6.79 -17.81
N LEU A 126 -7.05 -6.51 -17.62
CA LEU A 126 -6.53 -5.57 -16.63
C LEU A 126 -5.92 -4.39 -17.36
N VAL A 127 -6.45 -3.18 -17.13
CA VAL A 127 -5.99 -1.94 -17.78
C VAL A 127 -5.85 -0.87 -16.71
N GLY A 128 -4.75 -0.14 -16.75
CA GLY A 128 -4.49 1.00 -15.88
C GLY A 128 -3.16 1.65 -16.23
N ASP A 129 -2.92 2.82 -15.65
CA ASP A 129 -1.65 3.54 -15.76
C ASP A 129 -0.62 3.04 -14.72
N GLU A 130 0.46 3.78 -14.51
CA GLU A 130 1.50 3.43 -13.55
C GLU A 130 0.99 3.24 -12.10
N THR A 131 -0.10 3.91 -11.73
CA THR A 131 -0.66 3.85 -10.37
C THR A 131 -1.40 2.54 -10.11
N ALA A 132 -1.90 1.89 -11.16
CA ALA A 132 -2.61 0.61 -11.09
C ALA A 132 -1.66 -0.60 -11.13
N VAL A 133 -0.40 -0.42 -11.55
CA VAL A 133 0.59 -1.49 -11.69
C VAL A 133 0.71 -2.35 -10.43
N PRO A 134 0.76 -1.79 -9.19
CA PRO A 134 0.87 -2.62 -7.99
C PRO A 134 -0.34 -3.55 -7.79
N ALA A 135 -1.57 -3.08 -8.06
CA ALA A 135 -2.79 -3.89 -7.95
C ALA A 135 -2.85 -4.96 -9.04
N ILE A 136 -2.58 -4.58 -10.29
CA ILE A 136 -2.52 -5.50 -11.43
C ILE A 136 -1.50 -6.62 -11.17
N ALA A 137 -0.31 -6.27 -10.66
CA ALA A 137 0.75 -7.23 -10.35
C ALA A 137 0.43 -8.17 -9.16
N ARG A 138 -0.58 -7.84 -8.33
CA ARG A 138 -1.10 -8.71 -7.26
C ARG A 138 -2.18 -9.65 -7.72
N ARG A 139 -2.88 -9.35 -8.82
CA ARG A 139 -3.95 -10.21 -9.31
C ARG A 139 -3.36 -11.60 -9.57
N PRO A 140 -3.89 -12.65 -8.93
CA PRO A 140 -3.48 -14.02 -9.23
C PRO A 140 -3.57 -14.27 -10.73
N LYS A 141 -2.53 -14.86 -11.30
CA LYS A 141 -2.57 -15.30 -12.69
C LYS A 141 -3.69 -16.32 -12.81
N ASN A 142 -4.58 -16.11 -13.77
CA ASN A 142 -5.56 -17.11 -14.15
C ASN A 142 -4.80 -18.38 -14.53
N ASN A 143 -5.02 -19.47 -13.79
CA ASN A 143 -4.66 -20.79 -14.28
C ASN A 143 -5.92 -21.34 -14.93
N PRO A 144 -6.04 -21.33 -16.27
CA PRO A 144 -7.17 -21.98 -16.90
C PRO A 144 -7.10 -23.46 -16.49
N GLY A 145 -8.10 -23.91 -15.73
CA GLY A 145 -8.29 -25.35 -15.55
C GLY A 145 -8.36 -26.03 -16.92
N PRO A 146 -8.15 -27.36 -17.00
CA PRO A 146 -8.11 -28.07 -18.27
C PRO A 146 -9.31 -27.69 -19.14
N HIS A 147 -9.01 -27.08 -20.29
CA HIS A 147 -9.99 -26.67 -21.28
C HIS A 147 -10.77 -27.92 -21.71
N ARG A 148 -12.03 -28.06 -21.31
CA ARG A 148 -12.91 -29.10 -21.88
C ARG A 148 -13.38 -28.58 -23.24
N PRO A 149 -12.95 -29.17 -24.37
CA PRO A 149 -13.56 -28.85 -25.65
C PRO A 149 -15.05 -29.26 -25.62
N PHE A 150 -15.87 -28.48 -26.32
CA PHE A 150 -17.29 -28.75 -26.56
C PHE A 150 -17.50 -30.03 -27.37
#